data_AF-A0A6N8ZYZ6-F1
#
_entry.id   AF-A0A6N8ZYZ6-F1
#
_cell.length_a   1.000
_cell.length_b   1.000
_cell.length_c   1.000
_cell.angle_alpha   90.00
_cell.angle_beta   90.00
_cell.angle_gamma   90.00
#
_symmetry.space_group_name_H-M   'P 1'
#
loop_
_entity.id
_entity.type
_entity.pdbx_description
1 polymer ?
#
loop_
_entity_poly.entity_id
_entity_poly.type
_entity_poly.pdbx_seq_one_letter_code
_entity_poly.pdbx_strand_id
1 'polypeptide(L)'
;MTEIDIGTLDMVPVREVWPTEDNDFTPWLADNPQLISEALGMELELDGVEVTVGVYRVDLVFREVSSGASVVIENMYGSTDHDHLGKLITYAAGI
;
A
#
# COMPACT_ATOMS: atom_id res chain seq x y z
N MET A 1 -10.14 39.01 10.26
CA MET A 1 -9.97 37.67 10.86
C MET A 1 -10.55 36.69 9.85
N THR A 2 -9.76 35.75 9.36
CA THR A 2 -10.29 34.68 8.49
C THR A 2 -11.18 33.80 9.37
N GLU A 3 -12.42 33.58 8.94
CA GLU A 3 -13.35 32.70 9.64
C GLU A 3 -12.79 31.28 9.58
N ILE A 4 -12.66 30.62 10.73
CA ILE A 4 -12.15 29.24 10.81
C ILE A 4 -13.34 28.32 10.54
N ASP A 5 -13.28 27.60 9.42
CA ASP A 5 -14.28 26.59 9.04
C ASP A 5 -14.00 25.29 9.81
N ILE A 6 -14.97 24.82 10.59
CA ILE A 6 -14.87 23.63 11.42
C ILE A 6 -16.01 22.67 11.02
N GLY A 7 -15.63 21.46 10.62
CA GLY A 7 -16.56 20.39 10.25
C GLY A 7 -16.60 19.23 11.25
N THR A 8 -17.50 18.27 11.00
CA THR A 8 -17.57 16.99 11.70
C THR A 8 -16.92 15.88 10.87
N LEU A 9 -16.27 14.92 11.53
CA LEU A 9 -15.73 13.72 10.90
C LEU A 9 -16.75 12.59 11.00
N ASP A 10 -17.11 11.99 9.86
CA ASP A 10 -18.02 10.85 9.79
C ASP A 10 -17.27 9.58 9.33
N MET A 11 -17.61 8.46 9.96
CA MET A 11 -17.08 7.14 9.56
C MET A 11 -17.87 6.62 8.37
N VAL A 12 -17.16 6.30 7.28
CA VAL A 12 -17.75 5.75 6.05
C VAL A 12 -17.16 4.36 5.75
N PRO A 13 -17.90 3.47 5.07
CA PRO A 13 -17.33 2.24 4.55
C PRO A 13 -16.17 2.52 3.59
N VAL A 14 -15.05 1.81 3.76
CA VAL A 14 -13.84 2.03 2.95
C VAL A 14 -14.09 1.91 1.44
N ARG A 15 -14.99 1.00 1.04
CA ARG A 15 -15.38 0.76 -0.36
C ARG A 15 -16.22 1.88 -0.98
N GLU A 16 -16.76 2.80 -0.19
CA GLU A 16 -17.39 4.01 -0.73
C GLU A 16 -16.36 5.06 -1.15
N VAL A 17 -15.17 5.03 -0.54
CA VAL A 17 -14.06 5.93 -0.87
C VAL A 17 -13.19 5.34 -1.96
N TRP A 18 -12.83 4.06 -1.84
CA TRP A 18 -12.04 3.32 -2.80
C TRP A 18 -12.82 2.06 -3.25
N PRO A 19 -13.60 2.15 -4.33
CA PRO A 19 -14.43 1.04 -4.81
C PRO A 19 -13.66 -0.26 -5.07
N THR A 20 -12.47 -0.20 -5.68
CA THR A 20 -11.62 -1.37 -5.94
C THR A 20 -10.21 -1.20 -5.39
N GLU A 21 -9.52 -2.32 -5.16
CA GLU A 21 -8.15 -2.31 -4.63
C GLU A 21 -7.18 -1.79 -5.70
N ASP A 22 -7.21 -2.41 -6.88
CA ASP A 22 -6.31 -2.15 -8.01
C ASP A 22 -6.40 -0.72 -8.58
N ASN A 23 -7.61 -0.19 -8.79
CA ASN A 23 -7.79 1.09 -9.48
C ASN A 23 -7.93 2.29 -8.53
N ASP A 24 -8.26 2.06 -7.26
CA ASP A 24 -8.52 3.16 -6.32
C ASP A 24 -7.58 3.12 -5.11
N PHE A 25 -7.49 2.00 -4.40
CA PHE A 25 -6.73 1.93 -3.14
C PHE A 25 -5.21 1.85 -3.35
N THR A 26 -4.74 1.00 -4.25
CA THR A 26 -3.31 0.83 -4.56
C THR A 26 -2.69 2.15 -5.05
N PRO A 27 -3.29 2.90 -5.99
CA PRO A 27 -2.78 4.21 -6.39
C PRO A 27 -2.79 5.22 -5.24
N TRP A 28 -3.84 5.23 -4.42
CA TRP A 28 -3.89 6.10 -3.25
C TRP A 28 -2.79 5.79 -2.24
N LEU A 29 -2.50 4.51 -1.99
CA LEU A 29 -1.39 4.09 -1.14
C LEU A 29 -0.03 4.53 -1.71
N ALA A 30 0.17 4.38 -3.02
CA ALA A 30 1.37 4.82 -3.72
C ALA A 30 1.59 6.34 -3.61
N ASP A 31 0.51 7.13 -3.66
CA ASP A 31 0.56 8.58 -3.50
C ASP A 31 0.75 9.02 -2.02
N ASN A 32 0.57 8.11 -1.07
CA ASN A 32 0.69 8.37 0.38
C ASN A 32 1.70 7.43 1.08
N PRO A 33 2.95 7.32 0.61
CA PRO A 33 3.92 6.35 1.10
C PRO A 33 4.33 6.59 2.56
N GLN A 34 4.18 7.83 3.06
CA GLN A 34 4.46 8.17 4.45
C GLN A 34 3.48 7.49 5.41
N LEU A 35 2.21 7.31 5.02
CA LEU A 35 1.22 6.62 5.86
C LEU A 35 1.58 5.14 6.04
N ILE A 36 2.12 4.51 4.99
CA ILE A 36 2.61 3.12 5.05
C ILE A 36 3.83 3.04 5.95
N SER A 37 4.78 3.97 5.78
CA SER A 37 5.97 4.08 6.62
C SER A 37 5.62 4.19 8.10
N GLU A 38 4.68 5.08 8.45
CA GLU A 38 4.19 5.27 9.81
C GLU A 38 3.49 4.01 10.35
N ALA A 39 2.61 3.41 9.56
CA ALA A 39 1.86 2.22 9.96
C ALA A 39 2.76 1.00 10.24
N LEU A 40 3.84 0.85 9.47
CA LEU A 40 4.80 -0.25 9.62
C LEU A 40 5.96 0.07 10.57
N GLY A 41 6.13 1.34 10.96
CA GLY A 41 7.27 1.78 11.76
C GLY A 41 8.60 1.64 11.02
N MET A 42 8.59 1.84 9.71
CA MET A 42 9.73 1.69 8.80
C MET A 42 9.94 2.97 8.01
N GLU A 43 11.18 3.35 7.72
CA GLU A 43 11.46 4.41 6.74
C GLU A 43 11.45 3.80 5.34
N LEU A 44 10.37 4.03 4.60
CA LEU A 44 10.17 3.42 3.28
C LEU A 44 10.13 4.49 2.19
N GLU A 45 10.81 4.22 1.08
CA GLU A 45 10.72 4.97 -0.17
C GLU A 45 10.00 4.11 -1.21
N LEU A 46 8.98 4.68 -1.88
CA LEU A 46 8.30 3.95 -2.96
C LEU A 46 9.27 3.72 -4.11
N ASP A 47 9.44 2.46 -4.48
CA ASP A 47 10.34 2.02 -5.56
C ASP A 47 9.54 1.70 -6.84
N GLY A 48 8.33 1.16 -6.71
CA GLY A 48 7.46 0.91 -7.85
C GLY A 48 6.03 0.53 -7.51
N VAL A 49 5.16 0.67 -8.52
CA VAL A 49 3.74 0.30 -8.49
C VAL A 49 3.49 -0.68 -9.63
N GLU A 50 2.72 -1.73 -9.37
CA GLU A 50 2.46 -2.83 -10.31
C GLU A 50 3.74 -3.44 -10.93
N VAL A 51 4.73 -3.72 -10.08
CA VAL A 51 6.05 -4.19 -10.51
C VAL A 51 5.97 -5.62 -11.04
N THR A 52 6.52 -5.87 -12.22
CA THR A 52 6.45 -7.19 -12.86
C THR A 52 7.49 -8.15 -12.28
N VAL A 53 7.04 -9.33 -11.83
CA VAL A 53 7.89 -10.43 -11.34
C VAL A 53 7.53 -11.70 -12.12
N GLY A 54 8.33 -12.01 -13.14
CA GLY A 54 8.04 -13.09 -14.08
C GLY A 54 6.73 -12.84 -14.83
N VAL A 55 5.72 -13.69 -14.56
CA VAL A 55 4.35 -13.55 -15.13
C VAL A 55 3.37 -12.85 -14.18
N TYR A 56 3.82 -12.48 -12.98
CA TYR A 56 3.00 -11.85 -11.96
C TYR A 56 3.30 -10.34 -11.86
N ARG A 57 2.44 -9.63 -11.15
CA ARG A 57 2.60 -8.21 -10.82
C ARG A 57 2.42 -8.06 -9.31
N VAL A 58 3.35 -7.35 -8.69
CA VAL A 58 3.31 -6.94 -7.28
C VAL A 58 2.61 -5.60 -7.21
N ASP A 59 1.68 -5.43 -6.28
CA ASP A 59 0.95 -4.16 -6.13
C ASP A 59 1.90 -2.98 -5.88
N LEU A 60 2.74 -3.08 -4.84
CA LEU A 60 3.69 -2.04 -4.46
C LEU A 60 5.04 -2.64 -4.05
N VAL A 61 6.12 -1.98 -4.47
CA VAL A 61 7.47 -2.26 -4.01
C VAL A 61 8.02 -0.99 -3.38
N PHE A 62 8.53 -1.14 -2.17
CA PHE A 62 9.23 -0.11 -1.43
C PHE A 62 10.68 -0.52 -1.23
N ARG A 63 11.52 0.46 -0.89
CA ARG A 63 12.85 0.25 -0.38
C ARG A 63 12.93 0.78 1.04
N GLU A 64 13.40 -0.04 1.97
CA GLU A 64 13.68 0.39 3.33
C GLU A 64 15.02 1.16 3.36
N VAL A 65 15.00 2.37 3.90
CA VAL A 65 16.09 3.34 3.74
C VAL A 65 17.36 2.91 4.48
N SER A 66 17.23 2.30 5.66
CA SER A 66 18.39 2.03 6.53
C SER A 66 19.22 0.82 6.08
N SER A 67 18.57 -0.19 5.51
CA SER A 67 19.15 -1.45 5.07
C SER A 67 19.26 -1.56 3.54
N GLY A 68 18.49 -0.76 2.81
CA GLY A 68 18.37 -0.86 1.36
C GLY A 68 17.56 -2.07 0.88
N ALA A 69 16.91 -2.80 1.79
CA ALA A 69 16.13 -3.98 1.45
C ALA A 69 14.85 -3.62 0.68
N SER A 70 14.49 -4.43 -0.31
CA SER A 70 13.20 -4.35 -0.98
C SER A 70 12.10 -4.86 -0.06
N VAL A 71 10.98 -4.15 -0.02
CA VAL A 71 9.77 -4.45 0.74
C VAL A 71 8.61 -4.61 -0.23
N VAL A 72 8.11 -5.83 -0.35
CA VAL A 72 6.95 -6.18 -1.17
C VAL A 72 5.69 -5.95 -0.35
N ILE A 73 4.72 -5.23 -0.91
CA ILE A 73 3.42 -4.98 -0.28
C ILE A 73 2.31 -5.43 -1.23
N GLU A 74 1.40 -6.25 -0.70
CA GLU A 74 0.15 -6.66 -1.34
C GLU A 74 -1.00 -6.14 -0.48
N ASN A 75 -1.73 -5.14 -0.97
CA ASN A 75 -2.75 -4.47 -0.18
C ASN A 75 -4.15 -5.04 -0.44
N MET A 76 -4.96 -5.17 0.59
CA MET A 76 -6.32 -5.69 0.48
C MET A 76 -7.29 -5.09 1.49
N TYR A 77 -8.57 -5.28 1.25
CA TYR A 77 -9.64 -5.05 2.21
C TYR A 77 -9.91 -6.30 3.05
N GLY A 78 -10.00 -6.10 4.37
CA GLY A 78 -10.40 -7.17 5.28
C GLY A 78 -9.23 -8.11 5.62
N SER A 79 -9.57 -9.37 5.93
CA SER A 79 -8.61 -10.35 6.40
C SER A 79 -7.86 -11.03 5.25
N THR A 80 -6.57 -11.24 5.44
CA THR A 80 -5.71 -12.03 4.53
C THR A 80 -5.95 -13.54 4.63
N ASP A 81 -5.42 -14.29 3.68
CA ASP A 81 -5.48 -15.75 3.60
C ASP A 81 -4.16 -16.38 3.08
N HIS A 82 -4.19 -17.68 2.84
CA HIS A 82 -3.02 -18.45 2.40
C HIS A 82 -2.60 -18.16 0.95
N ASP A 83 -3.53 -17.76 0.08
CA ASP A 83 -3.23 -17.40 -1.30
C ASP A 83 -2.39 -16.13 -1.31
N HIS A 84 -2.75 -15.14 -0.50
CA HIS A 84 -1.98 -13.90 -0.33
C HIS A 84 -0.59 -14.15 0.26
N LEU A 85 -0.46 -15.04 1.23
CA LEU A 85 0.86 -15.42 1.74
C LEU A 85 1.72 -16.08 0.65
N GLY A 86 1.13 -16.95 -0.17
CA GLY A 86 1.82 -17.58 -1.30
C GLY A 86 2.29 -16.57 -2.35
N LYS A 87 1.48 -15.54 -2.62
CA LYS A 87 1.86 -14.40 -3.48
C LYS A 87 3.09 -13.68 -2.92
N LEU A 88 3.05 -13.25 -1.66
CA LEU A 88 4.15 -12.53 -1.03
C LEU A 88 5.47 -13.30 -1.09
N ILE A 89 5.46 -14.61 -0.82
CA ILE A 89 6.66 -15.46 -0.93
C ILE A 89 7.16 -15.51 -2.38
N THR A 90 6.24 -15.69 -3.35
CA THR A 90 6.58 -15.75 -4.77
C THR A 90 7.23 -14.44 -5.25
N TYR A 91 6.69 -13.32 -4.80
CA TYR A 91 7.14 -11.98 -5.18
C TYR A 91 8.48 -11.65 -4.54
N ALA A 92 8.62 -11.90 -3.24
CA ALA A 92 9.88 -11.69 -2.53
C ALA A 92 11.04 -12.56 -3.06
N ALA A 93 10.74 -13.73 -3.66
CA ALA A 93 11.77 -14.57 -4.28
C ALA A 93 12.26 -14.05 -5.64
N GLY A 94 11.51 -13.14 -6.28
CA GLY A 94 11.81 -12.61 -7.61
C GLY A 94 12.21 -11.13 -7.64
N ILE A 95 12.23 -10.46 -6.49
CA ILE A 95 12.70 -9.08 -6.30
C ILE A 95 14.06 -9.07 -5.61
#